data_AF-A0ABD5SVM8-F1
#
_entry.id   AF-A0ABD5SVM8-F1
#
_cell.length_a   1.000
_cell.length_b   1.000
_cell.length_c   1.000
_cell.angle_alpha   90.00
_cell.angle_beta   90.00
_cell.angle_gamma   90.00
#
_symmetry.space_group_name_H-M   'P 1'
#
loop_
_entity.id
_entity.type
_entity.pdbx_description
1 polymer ?
#
loop_
_entity_poly.entity_id
_entity_poly.type
_entity_poly.pdbx_seq_one_letter_code
_entity_poly.pdbx_strand_id
1 'polypeptide(L)'
;MTLEVEPPEPPELEFVDPNEYEDATVSADGAEEIDYRREELQGFLEDGAWTEAFDEWRADTDLEEQEYGIARDLDLFAGFDFFWDDFADRVGYHAPGIPEDWQAREYHPDLDTWGTVSSINAELTEFGQIVSVILKEEYVDWEAEYEPPEDLPDFD
;
A
#
# COMPACT_ATOMS: atom_id res chain seq x y z
N MET A 1 7.80 -4.85 -19.61
CA MET A 1 8.83 -4.08 -20.37
C MET A 1 9.32 -3.02 -19.41
N THR A 2 10.60 -2.61 -19.40
CA THR A 2 11.01 -1.60 -18.43
C THR A 2 10.40 -0.23 -18.76
N LEU A 3 9.72 0.35 -17.79
CA LEU A 3 9.11 1.67 -17.88
C LEU A 3 10.16 2.77 -17.60
N GLU A 4 10.38 3.67 -18.57
CA GLU A 4 11.43 4.70 -18.53
C GLU A 4 10.93 6.03 -17.95
N VAL A 5 10.44 6.02 -16.71
CA VAL A 5 9.87 7.20 -16.03
C VAL A 5 10.54 7.47 -14.67
N GLU A 6 10.41 8.69 -14.16
CA GLU A 6 10.89 9.05 -12.81
C GLU A 6 9.90 8.58 -11.72
N PRO A 7 10.38 8.18 -10.53
CA PRO A 7 9.48 7.81 -9.44
C PRO A 7 8.61 9.00 -8.99
N PRO A 8 7.34 8.76 -8.62
CA PRO A 8 6.53 9.75 -7.91
C PRO A 8 7.05 9.97 -6.49
N GLU A 9 6.63 11.05 -5.84
CA GLU A 9 6.84 11.24 -4.41
C GLU A 9 6.09 10.15 -3.61
N PRO A 10 6.61 9.69 -2.45
CA PRO A 10 5.90 8.76 -1.58
C PRO A 10 4.60 9.38 -1.06
N PRO A 11 3.62 8.55 -0.65
CA PRO A 11 2.40 9.04 -0.01
C PRO A 11 2.70 9.71 1.34
N GLU A 12 1.80 10.57 1.79
CA GLU A 12 1.78 11.07 3.16
C GLU A 12 0.89 10.15 4.01
N LEU A 13 1.48 9.42 4.96
CA LEU A 13 0.75 8.51 5.84
C LEU A 13 0.03 9.30 6.95
N GLU A 14 -1.27 9.58 6.74
CA GLU A 14 -2.13 10.17 7.77
C GLU A 14 -2.74 9.10 8.70
N PHE A 15 -3.12 9.50 9.91
CA PHE A 15 -3.92 8.64 10.77
C PHE A 15 -5.34 8.52 10.19
N VAL A 16 -5.67 7.35 9.65
CA VAL A 16 -7.03 7.00 9.19
C VAL A 16 -7.70 6.13 10.26
N ASP A 17 -8.94 6.45 10.63
CA ASP A 17 -9.69 5.64 11.58
C ASP A 17 -9.95 4.26 10.94
N PRO A 18 -9.57 3.14 11.59
CA PRO A 18 -9.74 1.82 11.00
C PRO A 18 -11.19 1.49 10.64
N ASN A 19 -12.19 2.12 11.26
CA ASN A 19 -13.61 1.94 10.89
C ASN A 19 -13.99 2.58 9.54
N GLU A 20 -13.12 3.39 8.93
CA GLU A 20 -13.35 3.97 7.60
C GLU A 20 -13.08 2.97 6.46
N TYR A 21 -12.44 1.84 6.75
CA TYR A 21 -12.18 0.78 5.76
C TYR A 21 -13.23 -0.33 5.83
N GLU A 22 -13.82 -0.68 4.68
CA GLU A 22 -14.91 -1.68 4.59
C GLU A 22 -14.50 -3.11 5.00
N ASP A 23 -13.20 -3.43 5.07
CA ASP A 23 -12.65 -4.75 5.43
C ASP A 23 -12.10 -4.81 6.88
N ALA A 24 -12.08 -3.68 7.60
CA ALA A 24 -11.51 -3.62 8.95
C ALA A 24 -12.56 -4.02 9.99
N THR A 25 -12.62 -5.30 10.34
CA THR A 25 -13.43 -5.76 11.49
C THR A 25 -12.64 -5.64 12.79
N VAL A 26 -12.32 -4.41 13.22
CA VAL A 26 -11.71 -4.21 14.55
C VAL A 26 -12.81 -4.42 15.60
N SER A 27 -12.74 -5.53 16.32
CA SER A 27 -13.66 -5.76 17.44
C SER A 27 -13.48 -4.63 18.47
N ALA A 28 -14.58 -3.97 18.79
CA ALA A 28 -14.68 -2.70 19.52
C ALA A 28 -14.13 -2.68 20.98
N ASP A 29 -13.36 -3.69 21.40
CA ASP A 29 -12.83 -3.82 22.76
C ASP A 29 -11.31 -3.54 22.88
N GLY A 30 -10.60 -3.13 21.80
CA GLY A 30 -9.14 -2.93 21.84
C GLY A 30 -8.53 -1.91 20.87
N ALA A 31 -9.33 -1.07 20.21
CA ALA A 31 -8.84 -0.13 19.19
C ALA A 31 -7.92 0.99 19.73
N GLU A 32 -7.86 1.21 21.05
CA GLU A 32 -7.01 2.25 21.67
C GLU A 32 -5.51 1.87 21.73
N GLU A 33 -5.13 0.62 21.41
CA GLU A 33 -3.75 0.11 21.56
C GLU A 33 -3.07 -0.37 20.25
N ILE A 34 -3.70 -0.22 19.08
CA ILE A 34 -3.07 -0.66 17.82
C ILE A 34 -2.10 0.42 17.31
N ASP A 35 -0.81 0.21 17.56
CA ASP A 35 0.27 1.03 17.00
C ASP A 35 0.54 0.64 15.54
N TYR A 36 -0.02 1.41 14.61
CA TYR A 36 0.18 1.22 13.17
C TYR A 36 1.55 1.69 12.67
N ARG A 37 2.42 2.24 13.54
CA ARG A 37 3.81 2.64 13.22
C ARG A 37 3.95 3.60 12.03
N ARG A 38 2.91 4.40 11.74
CA ARG A 38 2.81 5.23 10.53
C ARG A 38 3.93 6.27 10.40
N GLU A 39 4.30 6.93 11.50
CA GLU A 39 5.39 7.92 11.49
C GLU A 39 6.74 7.28 11.13
N GLU A 40 7.01 6.08 11.65
CA GLU A 40 8.24 5.34 11.36
C GLU A 40 8.24 4.83 9.91
N LEU A 41 7.12 4.28 9.44
CA LEU A 41 6.94 3.86 8.05
C LEU A 41 7.07 5.02 7.06
N GLN A 42 6.53 6.21 7.39
CA GLN A 42 6.71 7.42 6.59
C GLN A 42 8.20 7.74 6.43
N GLY A 43 8.97 7.69 7.52
CA GLY A 43 10.42 7.91 7.49
C GLY A 43 11.13 6.92 6.57
N PHE A 44 10.76 5.64 6.60
CA PHE A 44 11.37 4.61 5.73
C PHE A 44 11.03 4.81 4.24
N LEU A 45 9.78 5.22 3.94
CA LEU A 45 9.36 5.57 2.59
C LEU A 45 10.20 6.73 2.03
N GLU A 46 10.40 7.76 2.84
CA GLU A 46 11.21 8.95 2.50
C GLU A 46 12.72 8.64 2.39
N ASP A 47 13.23 7.70 3.20
CA ASP A 47 14.65 7.35 3.26
C ASP A 47 15.13 6.45 2.10
N GLY A 48 14.20 5.79 1.40
CA GLY A 48 14.55 5.06 0.17
C GLY A 48 13.63 3.90 -0.20
N ALA A 49 12.83 3.36 0.73
CA ALA A 49 12.02 2.16 0.47
C ALA A 49 11.07 2.34 -0.73
N TRP A 50 10.50 3.54 -0.86
CA TRP A 50 9.62 3.89 -1.98
C TRP A 50 10.36 3.88 -3.33
N THR A 51 11.55 4.48 -3.38
CA THR A 51 12.34 4.57 -4.63
C THR A 51 12.82 3.19 -5.05
N GLU A 52 13.27 2.37 -4.09
CA GLU A 52 13.73 1.01 -4.33
C GLU A 52 12.59 0.12 -4.87
N ALA A 53 11.42 0.18 -4.24
CA ALA A 53 10.23 -0.51 -4.72
C ALA A 53 9.81 -0.04 -6.11
N PHE A 54 9.91 1.25 -6.38
CA PHE A 54 9.56 1.80 -7.69
C PHE A 54 10.53 1.29 -8.77
N ASP A 55 11.82 1.23 -8.48
CA ASP A 55 12.84 0.73 -9.39
C ASP A 55 12.66 -0.77 -9.70
N GLU A 56 12.22 -1.56 -8.72
CA GLU A 56 11.84 -2.96 -8.94
C GLU A 56 10.58 -3.07 -9.78
N TRP A 57 9.50 -2.39 -9.38
CA TRP A 57 8.22 -2.44 -10.07
C TRP A 57 8.32 -1.97 -11.53
N ARG A 58 8.99 -0.85 -11.80
CA ARG A 58 9.12 -0.30 -13.15
C ARG A 58 9.91 -1.23 -14.09
N ALA A 59 10.70 -2.16 -13.56
CA ALA A 59 11.49 -3.09 -14.36
C ALA A 59 10.60 -4.10 -15.10
N ASP A 60 9.52 -4.53 -14.44
CA ASP A 60 8.68 -5.65 -14.86
C ASP A 60 7.20 -5.30 -15.06
N THR A 61 6.76 -4.10 -14.68
CA THR A 61 5.37 -3.63 -14.88
C THR A 61 4.87 -3.81 -16.32
N ASP A 62 3.57 -4.09 -16.42
CA ASP A 62 2.83 -4.12 -17.67
C ASP A 62 2.26 -2.73 -18.06
N LEU A 63 2.44 -1.68 -17.24
CA LEU A 63 2.04 -0.32 -17.61
C LEU A 63 2.93 0.27 -18.70
N GLU A 64 2.28 0.96 -19.64
CA GLU A 64 2.94 1.86 -20.57
C GLU A 64 3.02 3.29 -20.01
N GLU A 65 3.85 4.14 -20.63
CA GLU A 65 4.04 5.54 -20.22
C GLU A 65 2.72 6.33 -20.16
N GLN A 66 1.76 5.99 -21.02
CA GLN A 66 0.42 6.61 -21.01
C GLN A 66 -0.35 6.28 -19.73
N GLU A 67 -0.41 4.99 -19.36
CA GLU A 67 -1.14 4.55 -18.16
C GLU A 67 -0.49 5.08 -16.89
N TYR A 68 0.84 5.08 -16.85
CA TYR A 68 1.60 5.72 -15.78
C TYR A 68 1.28 7.23 -15.68
N GLY A 69 1.22 7.94 -16.81
CA GLY A 69 0.85 9.35 -16.87
C GLY A 69 -0.54 9.60 -16.28
N ILE A 70 -1.53 8.78 -16.64
CA ILE A 70 -2.90 8.86 -16.08
C ILE A 70 -2.87 8.66 -14.56
N ALA A 71 -2.13 7.67 -14.07
CA ALA A 71 -2.03 7.41 -12.63
C ALA A 71 -1.37 8.57 -11.86
N ARG A 72 -0.41 9.27 -12.48
CA ARG A 72 0.20 10.49 -11.93
C ARG A 72 -0.76 11.68 -11.95
N ASP A 73 -1.45 11.90 -13.06
CA ASP A 73 -2.38 13.04 -13.22
C ASP A 73 -3.60 12.93 -12.30
N LEU A 74 -3.96 11.71 -11.90
CA LEU A 74 -5.00 11.42 -10.91
C LEU A 74 -4.49 11.38 -9.46
N ASP A 75 -3.21 11.69 -9.22
CA ASP A 75 -2.57 11.63 -7.91
C ASP A 75 -2.72 10.27 -7.21
N LEU A 76 -2.83 9.17 -7.97
CA LEU A 76 -3.09 7.85 -7.40
C LEU A 76 -1.94 7.44 -6.48
N PHE A 77 -0.69 7.71 -6.83
CA PHE A 77 0.46 7.36 -5.98
C PHE A 77 0.45 8.02 -4.60
N ALA A 78 -0.15 9.22 -4.47
CA ALA A 78 -0.30 9.89 -3.18
C ALA A 78 -1.40 9.25 -2.30
N GLY A 79 -2.29 8.46 -2.90
CA GLY A 79 -3.40 7.79 -2.21
C GLY A 79 -3.06 6.40 -1.65
N PHE A 80 -1.81 5.96 -1.73
CA PHE A 80 -1.39 4.73 -1.04
C PHE A 80 -1.42 4.92 0.47
N ASP A 81 -1.78 3.86 1.16
CA ASP A 81 -1.65 3.77 2.61
C ASP A 81 -0.80 2.56 3.01
N PHE A 82 0.00 2.71 4.08
CA PHE A 82 0.83 1.65 4.66
C PHE A 82 0.73 1.67 6.18
N PHE A 83 0.70 0.49 6.79
CA PHE A 83 0.54 0.34 8.24
C PHE A 83 1.18 -0.94 8.75
N TRP A 84 1.63 -0.95 10.00
CA TRP A 84 2.04 -2.20 10.67
C TRP A 84 0.81 -3.05 11.01
N ASP A 85 0.82 -4.31 10.58
CA ASP A 85 -0.17 -5.33 10.87
C ASP A 85 0.47 -6.37 11.80
N ASP A 86 0.36 -6.12 13.11
CA ASP A 86 0.89 -6.98 14.18
C ASP A 86 0.32 -8.41 14.13
N PHE A 87 -0.95 -8.55 13.75
CA PHE A 87 -1.60 -9.86 13.67
C PHE A 87 -0.98 -10.73 12.57
N ALA A 88 -0.56 -10.12 11.46
CA ALA A 88 0.04 -10.82 10.32
C ALA A 88 1.57 -10.70 10.25
N ASP A 89 2.21 -10.07 11.24
CA ASP A 89 3.66 -9.78 11.29
C ASP A 89 4.20 -9.18 9.99
N ARG A 90 3.52 -8.16 9.45
CA ARG A 90 3.88 -7.58 8.15
C ARG A 90 3.52 -6.10 8.07
N VAL A 91 4.04 -5.43 7.06
CA VAL A 91 3.51 -4.13 6.65
C VAL A 91 2.29 -4.37 5.75
N GLY A 92 1.09 -3.98 6.20
CA GLY A 92 -0.11 -3.93 5.36
C GLY A 92 -0.11 -2.70 4.44
N TYR A 93 -0.90 -2.77 3.37
CA TYR A 93 -1.09 -1.64 2.46
C TYR A 93 -2.53 -1.55 1.95
N HIS A 94 -2.94 -0.34 1.57
CA HIS A 94 -4.14 -0.08 0.77
C HIS A 94 -3.72 0.59 -0.54
N ALA A 95 -3.99 -0.09 -1.65
CA ALA A 95 -3.72 0.47 -2.97
C ALA A 95 -4.87 1.39 -3.41
N PRO A 96 -4.57 2.58 -3.94
CA PRO A 96 -5.55 3.44 -4.58
C PRO A 96 -5.96 2.85 -5.93
N GLY A 97 -7.10 3.30 -6.44
CA GLY A 97 -7.60 2.84 -7.73
C GLY A 97 -8.61 3.79 -8.34
N ILE A 98 -8.80 3.64 -9.64
CA ILE A 98 -9.81 4.35 -10.41
C ILE A 98 -11.19 3.73 -10.13
N PRO A 99 -12.19 4.52 -9.71
CA PRO A 99 -13.54 4.04 -9.42
C PRO A 99 -14.27 3.45 -10.64
N GLU A 100 -15.19 2.51 -10.41
CA GLU A 100 -15.95 1.85 -11.48
C GLU A 100 -16.87 2.80 -12.28
N ASP A 101 -17.27 3.92 -11.70
CA ASP A 101 -18.09 4.96 -12.34
C ASP A 101 -17.29 5.93 -13.23
N TRP A 102 -16.04 5.59 -13.58
CA TRP A 102 -15.12 6.49 -14.27
C TRP A 102 -15.66 7.08 -15.57
N GLN A 103 -16.42 6.30 -16.34
CA GLN A 103 -17.07 6.76 -17.59
C GLN A 103 -18.14 7.82 -17.36
N ALA A 104 -18.82 7.80 -16.21
CA ALA A 104 -19.89 8.73 -15.90
C ALA A 104 -19.37 10.06 -15.34
N ARG A 105 -18.19 10.05 -14.71
CA ARG A 105 -17.61 11.22 -14.04
C ARG A 105 -16.43 11.87 -14.77
N GLU A 106 -15.99 11.28 -15.89
CA GLU A 106 -14.94 11.84 -16.76
C GLU A 106 -13.67 12.23 -15.98
N TYR A 107 -13.16 11.34 -15.12
CA TYR A 107 -12.01 11.63 -14.22
C TYR A 107 -10.75 12.05 -14.98
N HIS A 108 -10.52 11.49 -16.16
CA HIS A 108 -9.36 11.79 -16.99
C HIS A 108 -9.74 11.65 -18.49
N PRO A 109 -9.31 12.58 -19.37
CA PRO A 109 -9.67 12.55 -20.79
C PRO A 109 -9.11 11.33 -21.54
N ASP A 110 -8.00 10.77 -21.09
CA ASP A 110 -7.34 9.59 -21.71
C ASP A 110 -7.79 8.25 -21.09
N LEU A 111 -8.74 8.28 -20.15
CA LEU A 111 -9.43 7.06 -19.72
C LEU A 111 -10.53 6.76 -20.73
N ASP A 112 -10.22 5.90 -21.69
CA ASP A 112 -11.15 5.55 -22.78
C ASP A 112 -11.58 4.09 -22.77
N THR A 113 -10.88 3.22 -22.03
CA THR A 113 -11.13 1.78 -22.04
C THR A 113 -11.11 1.15 -20.65
N TRP A 114 -11.91 0.11 -20.47
CA TRP A 114 -11.86 -0.75 -19.27
C TRP A 114 -10.51 -1.46 -19.10
N GLY A 115 -9.80 -1.73 -20.21
CA GLY A 115 -8.46 -2.32 -20.17
C GLY A 115 -7.49 -1.40 -19.44
N THR A 116 -7.42 -0.13 -19.84
CA THR A 116 -6.58 0.90 -19.21
C THR A 116 -6.85 1.02 -17.70
N VAL A 117 -8.13 1.10 -17.30
CA VAL A 117 -8.51 1.17 -15.88
C VAL A 117 -8.08 -0.07 -15.11
N SER A 118 -8.32 -1.25 -15.69
CA SER A 118 -7.97 -2.52 -15.04
C SER A 118 -6.46 -2.69 -14.92
N SER A 119 -5.69 -2.31 -15.94
CA SER A 119 -4.22 -2.34 -15.90
C SER A 119 -3.70 -1.43 -14.80
N ILE A 120 -4.12 -0.16 -14.77
CA ILE A 120 -3.69 0.79 -13.73
C ILE A 120 -3.99 0.25 -12.33
N ASN A 121 -5.22 -0.20 -12.07
CA ASN A 121 -5.58 -0.70 -10.73
C ASN A 121 -4.81 -1.96 -10.34
N ALA A 122 -4.59 -2.89 -11.28
CA ALA A 122 -3.84 -4.11 -11.03
C ALA A 122 -2.37 -3.80 -10.70
N GLU A 123 -1.74 -2.94 -11.49
CA GLU A 123 -0.32 -2.60 -11.34
C GLU A 123 -0.06 -1.74 -10.10
N LEU A 124 -1.00 -0.87 -9.70
CA LEU A 124 -0.93 -0.18 -8.40
C LEU A 124 -1.05 -1.14 -7.23
N THR A 125 -1.87 -2.19 -7.35
CA THR A 125 -1.95 -3.23 -6.31
C THR A 125 -0.62 -3.97 -6.18
N GLU A 126 -0.01 -4.35 -7.31
CA GLU A 126 1.29 -5.00 -7.31
C GLU A 126 2.39 -4.09 -6.74
N PHE A 127 2.42 -2.82 -7.13
CA PHE A 127 3.37 -1.85 -6.59
C PHE A 127 3.26 -1.71 -5.06
N GLY A 128 2.03 -1.60 -4.53
CA GLY A 128 1.80 -1.56 -3.08
C GLY A 128 2.32 -2.82 -2.37
N GLN A 129 2.17 -3.99 -2.99
CA GLN A 129 2.74 -5.23 -2.47
C GLN A 129 4.27 -5.19 -2.43
N ILE A 130 4.92 -4.71 -3.49
CA ILE A 130 6.39 -4.62 -3.55
C ILE A 130 6.90 -3.69 -2.44
N VAL A 131 6.30 -2.50 -2.29
CA VAL A 131 6.65 -1.55 -1.22
C VAL A 131 6.50 -2.19 0.17
N SER A 132 5.39 -2.88 0.42
CA SER A 132 5.11 -3.60 1.67
C SER A 132 6.19 -4.66 1.98
N VAL A 133 6.60 -5.44 0.97
CA VAL A 133 7.66 -6.45 1.11
C VAL A 133 9.01 -5.80 1.44
N ILE A 134 9.42 -4.79 0.67
CA ILE A 134 10.70 -4.09 0.89
C ILE A 134 10.73 -3.43 2.27
N LEU A 135 9.65 -2.77 2.68
CA LEU A 135 9.56 -2.19 4.03
C LEU A 135 9.78 -3.26 5.11
N LYS A 136 9.12 -4.43 5.00
CA LYS A 136 9.28 -5.50 5.99
C LYS A 136 10.66 -6.16 5.94
N GLU A 137 11.23 -6.39 4.76
CA GLU A 137 12.48 -7.15 4.62
C GLU A 137 13.73 -6.30 4.89
N GLU A 138 13.73 -5.02 4.51
CA GLU A 138 14.95 -4.19 4.49
C GLU A 138 14.94 -3.04 5.52
N TYR A 139 13.76 -2.56 5.95
CA TYR A 139 13.64 -1.35 6.79
C TYR A 139 13.08 -1.61 8.19
N VAL A 140 12.15 -2.56 8.34
CA VAL A 140 11.47 -2.87 9.60
C VAL A 140 12.13 -4.04 10.31
N ASP A 141 12.60 -3.83 11.55
CA ASP A 141 13.08 -4.90 12.45
C ASP A 141 12.04 -5.36 13.48
N TRP A 142 10.82 -4.83 13.41
CA TRP A 142 9.75 -5.16 14.34
C TRP A 142 9.22 -6.58 14.13
N GLU A 143 8.89 -7.22 15.23
CA GLU A 143 8.23 -8.50 15.30
C GLU A 143 6.99 -8.37 16.18
N ALA A 144 5.95 -9.13 15.86
CA ALA A 144 4.74 -9.17 16.67
C ALA A 144 5.05 -9.58 18.11
N GLU A 145 4.57 -8.79 19.07
CA GLU A 145 4.78 -9.04 20.50
C GLU A 145 3.82 -10.14 20.99
N TYR A 146 4.00 -11.38 20.51
CA TYR A 146 3.22 -12.52 20.98
C TYR A 146 3.78 -13.06 22.30
N GLU A 147 3.12 -12.71 23.41
CA GLU A 147 3.32 -13.38 24.70
C GLU A 147 2.39 -14.60 24.83
N PRO A 148 2.91 -15.85 24.75
CA PRO A 148 2.09 -17.03 25.00
C PRO A 148 1.54 -17.00 26.43
N PRO A 149 0.28 -17.44 26.66
CA PRO A 149 -0.28 -17.47 28.00
C PRO A 149 0.55 -18.39 28.92
N GLU A 150 0.90 -17.89 30.11
CA GLU A 150 1.72 -18.60 31.10
C GLU A 150 1.05 -19.90 31.62
N ASP A 151 -0.24 -20.07 31.38
CA ASP A 151 -1.07 -21.23 31.76
C ASP A 151 -1.20 -22.25 30.60
N LEU A 152 -0.08 -22.64 29.97
CA LEU A 152 -0.10 -23.81 29.07
C LEU A 152 -0.28 -25.07 29.92
N PRO A 153 -1.34 -25.88 29.70
CA PRO A 153 -1.53 -27.12 30.44
C PRO A 153 -0.39 -28.10 30.14
N ASP A 154 0.28 -28.60 31.17
CA ASP A 154 1.20 -29.73 31.06
C ASP A 154 0.44 -30.94 30.51
N PHE A 155 0.78 -31.35 29.29
CA PHE A 155 0.32 -32.61 28.72
C PHE A 155 1.29 -33.72 29.16
N ASP A 156 0.91 -34.48 30.19
CA ASP A 156 1.56 -35.76 30.58
C ASP A 156 1.00 -36.95 29.78
#